data_AF-A0A1Q6DMX3-F1
#
_entry.id   AF-A0A1Q6DMX3-F1
#
_cell.length_a   1.000
_cell.length_b   1.000
_cell.length_c   1.000
_cell.angle_alpha   90.00
_cell.angle_beta   90.00
_cell.angle_gamma   90.00
#
_symmetry.space_group_name_H-M   'P 1'
#
loop_
_entity.id
_entity.type
_entity.pdbx_description
1 polymer ?
#
loop_
_entity_poly.entity_id
_entity_poly.type
_entity_poly.pdbx_seq_one_letter_code
_entity_poly.pdbx_strand_id
1 'polypeptide(L)' 'MSPTLFKKKGYRFFFFSREESRMHIHVVSENGEAKFWLEPQIELAKNYRFSRLELKEIESLIEEYSNDISDGWKNHFGS' A
#
# COMPACT_ATOMS: atom_id res chain seq x y z
N MET A 1 0.03 -4.85 16.18
CA MET A 1 1.11 -4.77 15.18
C MET A 1 0.52 -5.06 13.82
N SER A 2 0.84 -4.25 12.82
CA SER A 2 0.34 -4.45 11.45
C SER A 2 1.30 -5.39 10.70
N PRO A 3 0.81 -6.48 10.08
CA PRO A 3 1.66 -7.35 9.29
C PRO A 3 2.19 -6.59 8.09
N THR A 4 3.48 -6.74 7.84
CA THR A 4 4.11 -6.18 6.65
C THR A 4 3.88 -7.15 5.54
N LEU A 5 3.34 -6.67 4.41
CA LEU A 5 3.10 -7.51 3.27
C LEU A 5 4.43 -7.80 2.55
N PHE A 6 5.15 -6.74 2.17
CA PHE A 6 6.49 -6.85 1.61
C PHE A 6 7.27 -5.54 1.78
N LYS A 7 8.58 -5.62 1.52
CA LYS A 7 9.48 -4.47 1.48
C LYS A 7 10.24 -4.47 0.15
N LYS A 8 10.24 -3.35 -0.56
CA LYS A 8 10.94 -3.21 -1.86
C LYS A 8 11.57 -1.83 -1.95
N LYS A 9 12.84 -1.75 -2.34
CA LYS A 9 13.57 -0.48 -2.55
C LYS A 9 13.49 0.52 -1.38
N GLY A 10 13.42 0.02 -0.14
CA GLY A 10 13.29 0.86 1.06
C GLY A 10 11.85 1.29 1.38
N TYR A 11 10.88 0.94 0.54
CA TYR A 11 9.45 1.09 0.82
C TYR A 11 8.92 -0.13 1.54
N ARG A 12 8.17 0.09 2.62
CA ARG A 12 7.46 -0.92 3.39
C ARG A 12 5.97 -0.83 3.11
N PHE A 13 5.41 -1.91 2.59
CA PHE A 13 4.00 -2.03 2.25
C PHE A 13 3.26 -2.83 3.33
N PHE A 14 2.13 -2.31 3.83
CA PHE A 14 1.38 -2.96 4.90
C PHE A 14 -0.07 -2.49 4.97
N PHE A 15 -0.90 -3.24 5.71
CA PHE A 15 -2.31 -2.93 5.95
C PHE A 15 -2.54 -2.56 7.42
N PHE A 16 -3.42 -1.59 7.69
CA PHE A 16 -3.87 -1.30 9.04
C PHE A 16 -5.16 -2.06 9.33
N SER A 17 -5.10 -3.02 10.27
CA SER A 17 -6.25 -3.87 10.63
C SER A 17 -7.44 -3.14 11.25
N ARG A 18 -7.29 -1.86 11.62
CA ARG A 18 -8.32 -1.05 12.30
C ARG A 18 -8.85 0.11 11.43
N GLU A 19 -8.50 0.13 10.15
CA GLU A 19 -8.95 1.16 9.21
C GLU A 19 -10.19 0.71 8.41
N GLU A 20 -10.59 1.54 7.44
CA GLU A 20 -11.72 1.36 6.54
C GLU A 20 -11.80 -0.02 5.86
N SER A 21 -13.04 -0.44 5.55
CA SER A 21 -13.34 -1.67 4.82
C SER A 21 -12.91 -1.65 3.34
N ARG A 22 -12.63 -0.48 2.78
CA ARG A 22 -12.18 -0.33 1.39
C ARG A 22 -10.74 -0.81 1.25
N MET A 23 -10.44 -1.61 0.24
CA MET A 23 -9.10 -2.15 -0.01
C MET A 23 -8.09 -1.02 -0.21
N HIS A 24 -7.10 -0.95 0.66
CA HIS A 24 -6.09 0.10 0.65
C HIS A 24 -4.75 -0.43 1.16
N ILE A 25 -3.67 0.23 0.75
CA ILE A 25 -2.32 -0.11 1.19
C ILE A 25 -1.59 1.13 1.68
N HIS A 26 -0.84 0.96 2.77
CA HIS A 26 0.05 1.98 3.30
C HIS A 26 1.48 1.66 2.91
N VAL A 27 2.19 2.70 2.53
CA VAL A 27 3.57 2.66 2.07
C VAL A 27 4.36 3.63 2.90
N VAL A 28 5.35 3.14 3.63
CA VAL A 28 6.23 3.97 4.46
C VAL A 28 7.67 3.73 4.04
N SER A 29 8.44 4.81 3.96
CA SER A 29 9.89 4.81 3.77
C SER A 29 10.56 5.57 4.92
N GLU A 30 11.89 5.63 4.91
CA GLU A 30 12.65 6.46 5.86
C GLU A 30 12.31 7.96 5.73
N ASN A 31 11.86 8.41 4.55
CA ASN A 31 11.69 9.83 4.24
C ASN A 31 10.23 10.30 4.21
N GLY A 32 9.27 9.38 4.10
CA GLY A 32 7.88 9.72 3.84
C GLY A 32 6.92 8.54 3.94
N GLU A 33 5.63 8.86 3.85
CA GLU A 33 4.52 7.91 3.90
C GLU A 33 3.45 8.24 2.86
N ALA A 34 2.78 7.23 2.34
CA ALA A 34 1.65 7.36 1.45
C ALA A 34 0.63 6.27 1.70
N LYS A 35 -0.62 6.59 1.35
CA LYS A 35 -1.75 5.69 1.36
C LYS A 35 -2.34 5.64 -0.04
N PHE A 36 -2.58 4.45 -0.54
CA PHE A 36 -3.20 4.21 -1.84
C PHE A 36 -4.48 3.39 -1.66
N TRP A 37 -5.54 3.80 -2.37
CA TRP A 37 -6.71 2.98 -2.61
C TRP A 37 -6.38 1.98 -3.71
N LEU A 38 -6.90 0.77 -3.61
CA LEU A 38 -6.69 -0.29 -4.60
C LEU A 38 -7.94 -0.55 -5.44
N GLU A 39 -9.11 -0.28 -4.88
CA GLU A 39 -10.40 -0.41 -5.56
C GLU A 39 -11.15 0.93 -5.62
N PRO A 40 -11.88 1.23 -6.70
CA PRO A 40 -12.00 0.43 -7.93
C PRO A 40 -10.75 0.48 -8.85
N GLN A 41 -9.82 1.38 -8.56
CA GLN A 41 -8.55 1.56 -9.26
C GLN A 41 -7.50 2.06 -8.27
N ILE A 42 -6.21 1.93 -8.63
CA ILE A 42 -5.12 2.42 -7.81
C ILE A 42 -5.15 3.95 -7.81
N GLU A 43 -5.36 4.54 -6.63
CA GLU A 43 -5.44 5.99 -6.47
C GLU A 43 -4.71 6.42 -5.20
N LEU A 44 -3.94 7.50 -5.31
CA LEU A 44 -3.29 8.12 -4.17
C LEU A 44 -4.32 8.78 -3.24
N ALA A 45 -4.52 8.17 -2.07
CA ALA A 45 -5.41 8.70 -1.02
C ALA A 45 -4.72 9.80 -0.21
N LYS A 46 -3.45 9.57 0.14
CA LYS A 46 -2.67 10.48 0.98
C LYS A 46 -1.20 10.37 0.61
N ASN A 47 -0.54 11.50 0.49
CA ASN A 47 0.90 11.57 0.32
C ASN A 47 1.50 12.50 1.38
N TYR A 48 2.55 12.03 2.03
CA TYR A 48 3.39 12.82 2.88
C TYR A 48 4.87 12.65 2.47
N ARG A 49 5.44 13.74 1.97
CA ARG A 49 6.84 13.90 1.56
C ARG A 49 7.32 13.09 0.35
N PHE A 50 6.52 12.19 -0.23
CA PHE A 50 6.93 11.55 -1.48
C PHE A 50 6.84 12.52 -2.65
N SER A 51 7.88 12.50 -3.47
CA SER A 51 7.93 13.17 -4.76
C SER A 51 7.05 12.44 -5.79
N ARG A 52 6.67 13.14 -6.87
CA ARG A 52 5.89 12.53 -7.96
C ARG A 52 6.58 11.32 -8.61
N LEU A 53 7.92 11.29 -8.61
CA LEU A 53 8.69 10.17 -9.14
C LEU A 53 8.55 8.94 -8.25
N GLU A 54 8.70 9.12 -6.93
CA GLU A 54 8.53 8.05 -5.96
C GLU A 54 7.09 7.54 -5.95
N LEU A 55 6.09 8.43 -6.04
CA LEU A 55 4.70 8.02 -6.14
C LEU A 55 4.45 7.12 -7.35
N LYS A 56 4.95 7.49 -8.53
CA LYS A 56 4.84 6.65 -9.74
C LYS A 56 5.53 5.30 -9.59
N GLU A 57 6.67 5.28 -8.93
CA GLU A 57 7.40 4.04 -8.66
C GLU A 57 6.62 3.14 -7.69
N ILE A 58 6.06 3.73 -6.63
CA ILE A 58 5.20 3.04 -5.67
C ILE A 58 3.93 2.51 -6.38
N GLU A 59 3.28 3.31 -7.23
CA GLU A 59 2.12 2.88 -8.03
C GLU A 59 2.49 1.69 -8.92
N SER A 60 3.63 1.74 -9.62
CA SER A 60 4.10 0.64 -10.46
C SER A 60 4.36 -0.63 -9.66
N LEU A 61 4.91 -0.50 -8.45
CA LEU A 61 5.09 -1.63 -7.53
C LEU A 61 3.74 -2.18 -7.04
N ILE A 62 2.79 -1.31 -6.72
CA ILE A 62 1.45 -1.75 -6.30
C ILE A 62 0.76 -2.52 -7.44
N GLU A 63 0.92 -2.08 -8.69
CA GLU A 63 0.41 -2.79 -9.87
C GLU A 63 1.10 -4.15 -10.05
N GLU A 64 2.43 -4.20 -9.97
CA GLU A 64 3.24 -5.42 -10.10
C GLU A 64 2.85 -6.47 -9.05
N TYR A 65 2.64 -6.06 -7.80
CA TYR A 65 2.28 -6.93 -6.68
C TYR A 65 0.77 -6.91 -6.37
N SER A 66 -0.08 -6.44 -7.30
CA SER A 66 -1.52 -6.25 -7.05
C SER A 66 -2.22 -7.56 -6.65
N ASN A 67 -1.83 -8.69 -7.26
CA ASN A 67 -2.34 -10.01 -6.90
C ASN A 67 -1.96 -10.40 -5.47
N ASP A 68 -0.68 -10.30 -5.10
CA ASP A 68 -0.20 -10.60 -3.74
C ASP A 68 -0.85 -9.69 -2.69
N ILE A 69 -1.08 -8.43 -3.04
CA ILE A 69 -1.78 -7.44 -2.21
C ILE A 69 -3.24 -7.85 -2.01
N SER A 70 -3.95 -8.22 -3.07
CA SER A 70 -5.35 -8.66 -2.99
C SER A 70 -5.49 -9.93 -2.16
N ASP A 71 -4.60 -10.90 -2.36
CA ASP A 71 -4.60 -12.15 -1.61
C ASP A 71 -4.21 -11.92 -0.14
N GLY A 72 -3.21 -11.07 0.12
CA GLY A 72 -2.85 -10.65 1.47
C GLY A 72 -3.99 -9.93 2.19
N TRP A 73 -4.73 -9.06 1.49
CA TRP A 73 -5.90 -8.38 2.04
C TRP A 73 -7.02 -9.38 2.37
N LYS A 74 -7.36 -10.29 1.45
CA LYS A 74 -8.37 -11.34 1.69
C LYS A 74 -7.99 -12.26 2.85
N ASN A 75 -6.73 -12.66 2.95
CA ASN A 75 -6.26 -13.48 4.08
C ASN A 75 -6.33 -12.72 5.41
N HIS A 76 -6.12 -11.41 5.40
CA HIS A 76 -6.07 -10.59 6.61
C HIS A 76 -7.44 -10.10 7.10
N PHE A 77 -8.36 -9.79 6.19
CA PHE A 77 -9.70 -9.25 6.50
C PHE A 77 -10.86 -10.20 6.15
N GLY A 78 -10.63 -11.27 5.40
CA GLY A 78 -11.67 -12.20 4.93
C GLY A 78 -12.03 -13.30 5.92
N SER A 79 -11.84 -13.08 7.23
CA SER A 79 -12.18 -14.05 8.28
C SER A 79 -13.31 -13.57 9.19
#